data_AF-A0A2M7IJ23-F1
#
_entry.id   AF-A0A2M7IJ23-F1
#
_cell.length_a   1.000
_cell.length_b   1.000
_cell.length_c   1.000
_cell.angle_alpha   90.00
_cell.angle_beta   90.00
_cell.angle_gamma   90.00
#
_symmetry.space_group_name_H-M   'P 1'
#
loop_
_entity.id
_entity.type
_entity.pdbx_description
1 polymer ?
#
loop_
_entity_poly.entity_id
_entity_poly.type
_entity_poly.pdbx_seq_one_letter_code
_entity_poly.pdbx_strand_id
1 'polypeptide(L)'
;MNIKLLTRENIPCWYELSWRQKKPAIILKIHKDFIASIKPIRIREDAPIVKTLKEQFKFESFAGNFNGNYGFDNAFVRVGKRGNFVEFVVKIPKVKKWTGEICGDCNGSGKQKFLDLRRDCFHCEGTGKECIFDWQPAYAISASFTIFTTLARFPGIETSEPFPQLITVNTITGSDMHGGSLGGEYSIPFVKWLTSLFGTNSVPEMVQAMKIAYNRMLGLHKFDQFHFRASVDYESGWLNVSCPGNACGLNPVHGAGYDMKRGLGYEFDCHNVDTPIQQITLLAGLSALHDRARKEIKI
;
A
#
# COMPACT_ATOMS: atom_id res chain seq x y z
N MET A 1 20.77 7.54 21.74
CA MET A 1 19.76 6.52 21.35
C MET A 1 20.42 5.62 20.32
N ASN A 2 20.56 4.32 20.59
CA ASN A 2 21.15 3.40 19.64
C ASN A 2 20.08 3.07 18.58
N ILE A 3 20.27 3.53 17.34
CA ILE A 3 19.27 3.36 16.26
C ILE A 3 19.48 1.98 15.66
N LYS A 4 18.51 1.08 15.85
CA LYS A 4 18.49 -0.23 15.22
C LYS A 4 17.95 -0.12 13.80
N LEU A 5 18.57 -0.83 12.87
CA LEU A 5 18.15 -0.86 11.47
C LEU A 5 17.57 -2.24 11.15
N LEU A 6 16.36 -2.30 10.59
CA LEU A 6 15.70 -3.56 10.25
C LEU A 6 16.51 -4.39 9.24
N THR A 7 17.30 -3.70 8.42
CA THR A 7 18.17 -4.29 7.41
C THR A 7 19.41 -5.00 8.00
N ARG A 8 19.73 -4.74 9.27
CA ARG A 8 20.93 -5.26 9.95
C ARG A 8 20.66 -6.05 11.22
N GLU A 9 19.48 -5.90 11.80
CA GLU A 9 19.12 -6.49 13.09
C GLU A 9 17.72 -7.11 13.04
N ASN A 10 17.53 -8.18 13.82
CA ASN A 10 16.19 -8.72 14.09
C ASN A 10 15.52 -7.85 15.14
N ILE A 11 14.56 -7.02 14.71
CA ILE A 11 13.80 -6.14 15.60
C ILE A 11 12.42 -6.78 15.85
N PRO A 12 11.95 -6.91 17.11
CA PRO A 12 10.62 -7.40 17.42
C PRO A 12 9.51 -6.67 16.67
N CYS A 13 8.48 -7.39 16.24
CA CYS A 13 7.41 -6.84 15.42
C CYS A 13 6.59 -5.76 16.14
N TRP A 14 6.42 -4.58 15.52
CA TRP A 14 5.59 -3.49 16.09
C TRP A 14 4.34 -3.20 15.26
N TYR A 15 4.29 -3.61 14.00
CA TYR A 15 3.04 -3.66 13.24
C TYR A 15 3.09 -4.68 12.11
N GLU A 16 1.94 -5.07 11.61
CA GLU A 16 1.80 -5.93 10.43
C GLU A 16 0.80 -5.36 9.45
N LEU A 17 1.00 -5.67 8.18
CA LEU A 17 0.02 -5.50 7.12
C LEU A 17 -0.48 -6.87 6.69
N SER A 18 -1.79 -7.01 6.50
CA SER A 18 -2.41 -8.27 6.09
C SER A 18 -3.52 -8.00 5.07
N TRP A 19 -3.78 -8.95 4.17
CA TRP A 19 -4.72 -8.78 3.06
C TRP A 19 -5.99 -9.61 3.25
N ARG A 20 -7.15 -8.98 3.07
CA ARG A 20 -8.45 -9.66 3.09
C ARG A 20 -9.10 -9.67 1.72
N GLN A 21 -9.11 -10.83 1.06
CA GLN A 21 -9.59 -10.97 -0.32
C GLN A 21 -11.12 -10.84 -0.51
N LYS A 22 -11.93 -11.55 0.30
CA LYS A 22 -13.41 -11.62 0.11
C LYS A 22 -14.12 -10.27 0.26
N LYS A 23 -13.63 -9.45 1.19
CA LYS A 23 -14.04 -8.06 1.40
C LYS A 23 -12.77 -7.22 1.29
N PRO A 24 -12.35 -6.86 0.05
CA PRO A 24 -11.06 -6.26 -0.25
C PRO A 24 -10.70 -5.18 0.76
N ALA A 25 -9.67 -5.46 1.56
CA ALA A 25 -9.20 -4.56 2.61
C ALA A 25 -7.77 -4.90 2.99
N ILE A 26 -7.02 -3.87 3.33
CA ILE A 26 -5.76 -4.00 4.07
C ILE A 26 -6.12 -4.01 5.56
N ILE A 27 -5.50 -4.90 6.31
CA ILE A 27 -5.61 -4.99 7.77
C ILE A 27 -4.29 -4.47 8.34
N LEU A 28 -4.34 -3.33 9.02
CA LEU A 28 -3.21 -2.82 9.79
C LEU A 28 -3.33 -3.36 11.22
N LYS A 29 -2.34 -4.13 11.67
CA LYS A 29 -2.24 -4.60 13.05
C LYS A 29 -1.13 -3.84 13.75
N ILE A 30 -1.41 -3.18 14.86
CA ILE A 30 -0.42 -2.39 15.59
C ILE A 30 -0.23 -3.00 16.97
N HIS A 31 1.03 -3.26 17.34
CA HIS A 31 1.35 -3.86 18.63
C HIS A 31 1.02 -2.92 19.80
N LYS A 32 0.45 -3.47 20.89
CA LYS A 32 0.02 -2.70 22.07
C LYS A 32 1.17 -1.90 22.71
N ASP A 33 2.38 -2.45 22.72
CA ASP A 33 3.55 -1.79 23.33
C ASP A 33 3.95 -0.55 22.52
N PHE A 34 3.88 -0.64 21.19
CA PHE A 34 4.12 0.51 20.32
C PHE A 34 3.05 1.59 20.49
N ILE A 35 1.77 1.20 20.61
CA ILE A 35 0.70 2.15 20.95
C ILE A 35 0.96 2.81 22.31
N ALA A 36 1.42 2.04 23.30
CA ALA A 36 1.71 2.56 24.63
C ALA A 36 2.89 3.55 24.60
N SER A 37 3.94 3.28 23.83
CA SER A 37 5.13 4.14 23.74
C SER A 37 4.84 5.48 23.07
N ILE A 38 3.93 5.52 22.08
CA ILE A 38 3.54 6.75 21.39
C ILE A 38 2.32 7.44 22.00
N LYS A 39 1.69 6.84 23.02
CA LYS A 39 0.52 7.43 23.71
C LYS A 39 0.77 8.86 24.21
N PRO A 40 1.96 9.23 24.74
CA PRO A 40 2.24 10.61 25.12
C PRO A 40 2.23 11.60 23.95
N ILE A 41 2.46 11.12 22.73
CA ILE A 41 2.67 11.94 21.53
C ILE A 41 1.36 12.22 20.78
N ARG A 42 0.21 11.67 21.23
CA ARG A 42 -1.13 11.75 20.59
C ARG A 42 -1.18 12.78 19.47
N ILE A 43 -1.19 12.34 18.21
CA ILE A 43 -1.21 13.28 17.08
C ILE A 43 -2.51 14.06 17.16
N ARG A 44 -2.37 15.35 17.41
CA ARG A 44 -3.50 16.26 17.48
C ARG A 44 -3.87 16.71 16.08
N GLU A 45 -5.13 17.09 15.92
CA GLU A 45 -5.65 17.59 14.65
C GLU A 45 -5.01 18.92 14.22
N ASP A 46 -4.44 19.67 15.17
CA ASP A 46 -3.69 20.92 14.95
C ASP A 46 -2.20 20.69 14.68
N ALA A 47 -1.71 19.44 14.64
CA ALA A 47 -0.33 19.16 14.24
C ALA A 47 -0.08 19.65 12.80
N PRO A 48 1.05 20.29 12.48
CA PRO A 48 1.28 20.92 11.18
C PRO A 48 1.03 19.99 9.98
N ILE A 49 1.57 18.76 10.03
CA ILE A 49 1.38 17.76 8.97
C ILE A 49 -0.10 17.37 8.79
N VAL A 50 -0.87 17.29 9.88
CA VAL A 50 -2.30 16.97 9.82
C VAL A 50 -3.09 18.12 9.23
N LYS A 51 -2.80 19.35 9.68
CA LYS A 51 -3.45 20.56 9.17
C LYS A 51 -3.20 20.75 7.68
N THR A 52 -1.96 20.60 7.22
CA THR A 52 -1.60 20.70 5.81
C THR A 52 -2.35 19.68 4.96
N LEU A 53 -2.36 18.41 5.35
CA LEU A 53 -3.08 17.36 4.61
C LEU A 53 -4.60 17.59 4.64
N LYS A 54 -5.15 18.02 5.79
CA LYS A 54 -6.57 18.34 5.95
C LYS A 54 -7.00 19.47 5.02
N GLU A 55 -6.23 20.54 4.93
CA GLU A 55 -6.50 21.68 4.06
C GLU A 55 -6.34 21.33 2.58
N GLN A 56 -5.23 20.68 2.22
CA GLN A 56 -4.90 20.31 0.84
C GLN A 56 -5.97 19.40 0.21
N PHE A 57 -6.42 18.38 0.95
CA PHE A 57 -7.37 17.39 0.46
C PHE A 57 -8.79 17.61 0.99
N LYS A 58 -9.04 18.71 1.72
CA LYS A 58 -10.35 19.06 2.26
C LYS A 58 -10.99 17.95 3.11
N PHE A 59 -10.19 17.26 3.92
CA PHE A 59 -10.70 16.23 4.83
C PHE A 59 -11.58 16.87 5.91
N GLU A 60 -12.63 16.17 6.33
CA GLU A 60 -13.58 16.68 7.32
C GLU A 60 -13.02 16.55 8.74
N SER A 61 -12.34 15.43 9.02
CA SER A 61 -11.90 15.08 10.37
C SER A 61 -10.61 14.27 10.39
N PHE A 62 -9.89 14.32 11.51
CA PHE A 62 -8.75 13.45 11.78
C PHE A 62 -8.83 12.81 13.17
N ALA A 63 -8.67 11.49 13.24
CA ALA A 63 -8.59 10.75 14.49
C ALA A 63 -7.15 10.26 14.74
N GLY A 64 -6.42 10.93 15.64
CA GLY A 64 -5.02 10.64 15.92
C GLY A 64 -4.74 9.71 17.12
N ASN A 65 -5.74 8.99 17.62
CA ASN A 65 -5.54 8.01 18.71
C ASN A 65 -5.92 6.59 18.24
N PHE A 66 -5.15 5.59 18.67
CA PHE A 66 -5.38 4.19 18.30
C PHE A 66 -6.45 3.48 19.18
N ASN A 67 -7.18 4.23 20.01
CA ASN A 67 -8.26 3.69 20.86
C ASN A 67 -9.61 3.63 20.11
N GLY A 68 -9.82 4.49 19.12
CA GLY A 68 -11.00 4.49 18.25
C GLY A 68 -10.62 4.16 16.82
N ASN A 69 -11.41 4.66 15.86
CA ASN A 69 -10.96 4.78 14.48
C ASN A 69 -9.73 5.69 14.41
N TYR A 70 -8.98 5.55 13.33
CA TYR A 70 -7.75 6.30 13.12
C TYR A 70 -7.73 6.96 11.74
N GLY A 71 -6.97 8.04 11.61
CA GLY A 71 -6.70 8.71 10.34
C GLY A 71 -7.79 9.69 9.91
N PHE A 72 -7.68 10.14 8.67
CA PHE A 72 -8.61 11.05 8.03
C PHE A 72 -9.91 10.34 7.63
N ASP A 73 -11.03 11.02 7.81
CA ASP A 73 -12.38 10.62 7.34
C ASP A 73 -12.73 9.15 7.65
N ASN A 74 -12.30 8.67 8.82
CA ASN A 74 -12.48 7.29 9.28
C ASN A 74 -11.93 6.21 8.32
N ALA A 75 -10.86 6.52 7.58
CA ALA A 75 -10.23 5.57 6.65
C ALA A 75 -9.78 4.27 7.32
N PHE A 76 -9.37 4.32 8.59
CA PHE A 76 -8.96 3.16 9.39
C PHE A 76 -10.00 2.87 10.45
N VAL A 77 -10.81 1.82 10.22
CA VAL A 77 -11.87 1.42 11.14
C VAL A 77 -11.33 0.37 12.12
N ARG A 78 -11.34 0.69 13.42
CA ARG A 78 -10.88 -0.25 14.45
C ARG A 78 -11.86 -1.42 14.57
N VAL A 79 -11.36 -2.65 14.50
CA VAL A 79 -12.20 -3.86 14.60
C VAL A 79 -12.01 -4.65 15.88
N GLY A 80 -10.97 -4.34 16.66
CA GLY A 80 -10.79 -4.90 18.00
C GLY A 80 -9.34 -5.16 18.34
N LYS A 81 -9.14 -6.14 19.22
CA LYS A 81 -7.83 -6.64 19.63
C LYS A 81 -7.73 -8.13 19.34
N ARG A 82 -6.56 -8.58 18.89
CA ARG A 82 -6.24 -10.00 18.71
C ARG A 82 -4.82 -10.25 19.22
N GLY A 83 -4.69 -11.07 20.26
CA GLY A 83 -3.43 -11.19 20.99
C GLY A 83 -2.96 -9.82 21.49
N ASN A 84 -1.70 -9.46 21.21
CA ASN A 84 -1.15 -8.15 21.57
C ASN A 84 -1.37 -7.06 20.52
N PHE A 85 -2.11 -7.33 19.44
CA PHE A 85 -2.32 -6.36 18.36
C PHE A 85 -3.70 -5.70 18.43
N VAL A 86 -3.74 -4.40 18.13
CA VAL A 86 -4.97 -3.68 17.79
C VAL A 86 -5.12 -3.70 16.28
N GLU A 87 -6.28 -4.13 15.79
CA GLU A 87 -6.52 -4.29 14.35
C GLU A 87 -7.41 -3.18 13.79
N PHE A 88 -7.01 -2.67 12.62
CA PHE A 88 -7.72 -1.68 11.82
C PHE A 88 -7.99 -2.25 10.44
N VAL A 89 -9.23 -2.09 9.97
CA VAL A 89 -9.65 -2.42 8.61
C VAL A 89 -9.61 -1.17 7.75
N VAL A 90 -8.84 -1.23 6.68
CA VAL A 90 -8.77 -0.22 5.62
C VAL A 90 -9.47 -0.80 4.39
N LYS A 91 -10.72 -0.40 4.17
CA LYS A 91 -11.50 -0.92 3.03
C LYS A 91 -10.96 -0.35 1.72
N ILE A 92 -10.78 -1.19 0.71
CA ILE A 92 -10.40 -0.69 -0.61
C ILE A 92 -11.58 0.11 -1.21
N PRO A 93 -11.39 1.39 -1.54
CA PRO A 93 -12.48 2.26 -1.98
C PRO A 93 -12.89 1.94 -3.43
N LYS A 94 -14.04 2.48 -3.85
CA LYS A 94 -14.37 2.63 -5.26
C LYS A 94 -14.06 4.06 -5.64
N VAL A 95 -13.10 4.28 -6.53
CA VAL A 95 -12.77 5.63 -7.02
C VAL A 95 -13.59 5.92 -8.26
N LYS A 96 -13.54 5.02 -9.25
CA LYS A 96 -14.38 5.12 -10.44
C LYS A 96 -15.81 4.69 -10.13
N LYS A 97 -16.79 5.55 -10.47
CA LYS A 97 -18.23 5.30 -10.31
C LYS A 97 -18.96 5.63 -11.61
N TRP A 98 -19.73 4.68 -12.13
CA TRP A 98 -20.62 4.92 -13.26
C TRP A 98 -21.88 5.64 -12.79
N THR A 99 -22.25 6.74 -13.44
CA THR A 99 -23.44 7.53 -13.07
C THR A 99 -24.73 6.92 -13.62
N GLY A 100 -24.62 6.15 -14.70
CA GLY A 100 -25.76 5.63 -15.46
C GLY A 100 -26.25 6.58 -16.55
N GLU A 101 -25.77 7.82 -16.56
CA GLU A 101 -26.04 8.80 -17.61
C GLU A 101 -25.33 8.42 -18.90
N ILE A 102 -25.82 8.97 -20.02
CA ILE A 102 -25.25 8.73 -21.35
C ILE A 102 -23.88 9.41 -21.43
N CYS A 103 -22.88 8.68 -21.91
CA CYS A 103 -21.56 9.25 -22.16
C CYS A 103 -21.64 10.29 -23.28
N GLY A 104 -21.22 11.53 -22.97
CA GLY A 104 -21.25 12.65 -23.91
C GLY A 104 -20.34 12.45 -25.12
N ASP A 105 -19.19 11.80 -24.93
CA ASP A 105 -18.19 11.60 -26.00
C ASP A 105 -18.64 10.64 -27.10
N CYS A 106 -19.45 9.64 -26.74
CA CYS A 106 -19.90 8.61 -27.68
C CYS A 106 -21.42 8.59 -27.88
N ASN A 107 -22.14 9.54 -27.26
CA ASN A 107 -23.60 9.60 -27.22
C ASN A 107 -24.23 8.24 -26.90
N GLY A 108 -23.67 7.51 -25.94
CA GLY A 108 -24.21 6.23 -25.49
C GLY A 108 -23.84 5.01 -26.32
N SER A 109 -23.19 5.19 -27.46
CA SER A 109 -22.83 4.06 -28.35
C SER A 109 -21.74 3.15 -27.78
N GLY A 110 -20.96 3.63 -26.80
CA GLY A 110 -19.77 2.95 -26.30
C GLY A 110 -18.61 2.93 -27.29
N LYS A 111 -18.74 3.53 -28.47
CA LYS A 111 -17.72 3.47 -29.54
C LYS A 111 -17.31 4.86 -29.96
N GLN A 112 -16.02 5.04 -30.23
CA GLN A 112 -15.51 6.23 -30.94
C GLN A 112 -15.15 5.84 -32.37
N LYS A 113 -15.49 6.70 -33.33
CA LYS A 113 -15.00 6.60 -34.71
C LYS A 113 -13.66 7.32 -34.79
N PHE A 114 -12.59 6.55 -34.98
CA PHE A 114 -11.27 7.11 -35.29
C PHE A 114 -10.68 6.33 -36.45
N LEU A 115 -10.41 7.00 -37.58
CA LEU A 115 -9.81 6.42 -38.79
C LEU A 115 -10.47 5.09 -39.22
N ASP A 116 -11.81 5.07 -39.36
CA ASP A 116 -12.63 3.90 -39.73
C ASP A 116 -12.57 2.66 -38.83
N LEU A 117 -11.81 2.71 -37.73
CA LEU A 117 -11.80 1.66 -36.71
C LEU A 117 -12.77 2.03 -35.57
N ARG A 118 -13.76 1.17 -35.34
CA ARG A 118 -14.64 1.27 -34.14
C ARG A 118 -13.89 0.75 -32.94
N ARG A 119 -13.32 1.66 -32.15
CA ARG A 119 -12.73 1.32 -30.84
C ARG A 119 -13.70 1.64 -29.72
N ASP A 120 -13.52 0.99 -28.58
CA ASP A 120 -14.22 1.36 -27.36
C ASP A 120 -13.91 2.83 -27.06
N CYS A 121 -14.95 3.60 -26.75
CA CYS A 121 -14.78 5.00 -26.35
C CYS A 121 -13.90 5.05 -25.11
N PHE A 122 -12.82 5.85 -25.14
CA PHE A 122 -11.87 5.93 -24.02
C PHE A 122 -12.50 6.46 -22.73
N HIS A 123 -13.48 7.37 -22.85
CA HIS A 123 -14.14 8.00 -21.70
C HIS A 123 -15.06 7.04 -20.94
N CYS A 124 -15.91 6.31 -21.67
CA CYS A 124 -16.84 5.34 -21.07
C CYS A 124 -16.37 3.89 -21.14
N GLU A 125 -15.17 3.64 -21.66
CA GLU A 125 -14.55 2.32 -21.79
C GLU A 125 -15.49 1.28 -22.41
N GLY A 126 -16.20 1.66 -23.48
CA GLY A 126 -17.11 0.74 -24.17
C GLY A 126 -18.51 0.63 -23.56
N THR A 127 -18.75 1.18 -22.37
CA THR A 127 -20.04 1.00 -21.67
C THR A 127 -21.17 1.89 -22.20
N GLY A 128 -20.83 2.99 -22.88
CA GLY A 128 -21.77 4.03 -23.27
C GLY A 128 -22.24 4.91 -22.11
N LYS A 129 -21.73 4.71 -20.89
CA LYS A 129 -22.17 5.43 -19.69
C LYS A 129 -21.12 6.41 -19.19
N GLU A 130 -21.56 7.51 -18.63
CA GLU A 130 -20.68 8.49 -18.01
C GLU A 130 -20.09 7.94 -16.69
N CYS A 131 -18.86 8.37 -16.36
CA CYS A 131 -18.22 8.01 -15.11
C CYS A 131 -17.66 9.24 -14.39
N ILE A 132 -17.69 9.18 -13.07
CA ILE A 132 -17.05 10.17 -12.20
C ILE A 132 -15.98 9.48 -11.35
N PHE A 133 -14.97 10.24 -10.95
CA PHE A 133 -13.90 9.78 -10.09
C PHE A 133 -13.98 10.45 -8.72
N ASP A 134 -14.30 9.68 -7.70
CA ASP A 134 -14.30 10.10 -6.31
C ASP A 134 -12.98 9.68 -5.64
N TRP A 135 -11.99 10.56 -5.71
CA TRP A 135 -10.65 10.32 -5.18
C TRP A 135 -10.56 10.47 -3.66
N GLN A 136 -11.57 11.09 -3.03
CA GLN A 136 -11.51 11.48 -1.62
C GLN A 136 -11.21 10.31 -0.69
N PRO A 137 -11.86 9.13 -0.82
CA PRO A 137 -11.56 8.00 0.05
C PRO A 137 -10.14 7.43 -0.16
N ALA A 138 -9.61 7.51 -1.38
CA ALA A 138 -8.25 7.03 -1.66
C ALA A 138 -7.19 7.96 -1.06
N TYR A 139 -7.39 9.29 -1.16
CA TYR A 139 -6.55 10.27 -0.47
C TYR A 139 -6.62 10.13 1.05
N ALA A 140 -7.82 9.93 1.63
CA ALA A 140 -7.96 9.74 3.06
C ALA A 140 -7.17 8.51 3.56
N ILE A 141 -7.20 7.40 2.81
CA ILE A 141 -6.40 6.20 3.11
C ILE A 141 -4.90 6.49 3.00
N SER A 142 -4.47 7.08 1.89
CA SER A 142 -3.06 7.41 1.65
C SER A 142 -2.50 8.35 2.73
N ALA A 143 -3.19 9.45 3.01
CA ALA A 143 -2.79 10.43 4.01
C ALA A 143 -2.73 9.83 5.43
N SER A 144 -3.67 8.94 5.75
CA SER A 144 -3.67 8.24 7.04
C SER A 144 -2.50 7.26 7.19
N PHE A 145 -2.14 6.55 6.11
CA PHE A 145 -0.90 5.77 6.07
C PHE A 145 0.33 6.66 6.21
N THR A 146 0.37 7.84 5.59
CA THR A 146 1.51 8.77 5.69
C THR A 146 1.75 9.22 7.13
N ILE A 147 0.69 9.59 7.86
CA ILE A 147 0.81 9.91 9.28
C ILE A 147 1.25 8.69 10.11
N PHE A 148 0.65 7.52 9.88
CA PHE A 148 0.99 6.30 10.62
C PHE A 148 2.45 5.88 10.39
N THR A 149 2.90 5.84 9.13
CA THR A 149 4.24 5.37 8.77
C THR A 149 5.32 6.33 9.24
N THR A 150 5.04 7.63 9.27
CA THR A 150 5.94 8.62 9.90
C THR A 150 6.16 8.31 11.38
N LEU A 151 5.12 7.92 12.12
CA LEU A 151 5.26 7.47 13.51
C LEU A 151 5.97 6.12 13.63
N ALA A 152 5.64 5.19 12.72
CA ALA A 152 6.11 3.80 12.79
C ALA A 152 7.52 3.59 12.23
N ARG A 153 8.12 4.60 11.59
CA ARG A 153 9.44 4.50 10.94
C ARG A 153 10.56 4.11 11.89
N PHE A 154 10.58 4.69 13.10
CA PHE A 154 11.61 4.42 14.10
C PHE A 154 10.95 4.04 15.42
N PRO A 155 10.70 2.75 15.68
CA PRO A 155 10.14 2.33 16.96
C PRO A 155 11.18 2.64 18.05
N GLY A 156 10.90 3.63 18.90
CA GLY A 156 11.76 3.99 20.04
C GLY A 156 11.75 2.94 21.16
N ILE A 157 11.17 1.76 20.92
CA ILE A 157 11.03 0.66 21.86
C ILE A 157 11.18 -0.68 21.14
N GLU A 158 11.56 -1.71 21.88
CA GLU A 158 11.35 -3.11 21.48
C GLU A 158 10.00 -3.59 22.04
N THR A 159 9.21 -4.23 21.19
CA THR A 159 7.94 -4.83 21.62
C THR A 159 8.16 -6.18 22.29
N SER A 160 7.17 -6.64 23.02
CA SER A 160 7.13 -7.98 23.63
C SER A 160 6.86 -9.13 22.64
N GLU A 161 6.84 -8.89 21.33
CA GLU A 161 6.64 -9.97 20.36
C GLU A 161 7.91 -10.83 20.19
N PRO A 162 7.79 -12.17 20.17
CA PRO A 162 8.94 -13.05 19.99
C PRO A 162 9.40 -13.13 18.53
N PHE A 163 8.58 -12.65 17.58
CA PHE A 163 8.86 -12.71 16.16
C PHE A 163 9.30 -11.34 15.61
N PRO A 164 10.14 -11.33 14.55
CA PRO A 164 10.68 -10.10 14.00
C PRO A 164 9.65 -9.37 13.13
N GLN A 165 9.80 -8.05 13.05
CA GLN A 165 9.21 -7.22 12.02
C GLN A 165 9.71 -7.71 10.64
N LEU A 166 8.81 -7.97 9.70
CA LEU A 166 9.21 -8.50 8.39
C LEU A 166 9.41 -7.40 7.34
N ILE A 167 8.46 -6.48 7.28
CA ILE A 167 8.39 -5.38 6.31
C ILE A 167 8.06 -4.10 7.07
N THR A 168 8.74 -3.00 6.78
CA THR A 168 8.24 -1.66 7.08
C THR A 168 7.87 -0.96 5.78
N VAL A 169 6.90 -0.05 5.86
CA VAL A 169 6.49 0.83 4.76
C VAL A 169 6.57 2.27 5.22
N ASN A 170 6.96 3.15 4.29
CA ASN A 170 6.95 4.59 4.39
C ASN A 170 6.11 5.12 3.23
N THR A 171 5.11 5.93 3.50
CA THR A 171 4.25 6.51 2.47
C THR A 171 4.31 8.03 2.48
N ILE A 172 4.14 8.62 1.32
CA ILE A 172 3.92 10.06 1.15
C ILE A 172 2.57 10.26 0.45
N THR A 173 1.90 11.35 0.79
CA THR A 173 0.66 11.77 0.12
C THR A 173 0.81 13.20 -0.37
N GLY A 174 0.64 13.39 -1.67
CA GLY A 174 0.72 14.67 -2.36
C GLY A 174 -0.29 14.75 -3.50
N SER A 175 -0.49 15.94 -4.05
CA SER A 175 -1.39 16.20 -5.18
C SER A 175 -0.67 16.27 -6.53
N ASP A 176 0.65 16.20 -6.51
CA ASP A 176 1.56 16.33 -7.64
C ASP A 176 2.10 14.97 -8.10
N MET A 177 2.97 15.01 -9.13
CA MET A 177 3.78 13.84 -9.51
C MET A 177 4.57 13.36 -8.29
N HIS A 178 4.61 12.05 -8.06
CA HIS A 178 5.11 11.41 -6.82
C HIS A 178 4.21 11.52 -5.57
N GLY A 179 2.98 12.04 -5.71
CA GLY A 179 1.99 12.17 -4.63
C GLY A 179 1.49 10.87 -4.01
N GLY A 180 1.90 9.70 -4.54
CA GLY A 180 1.59 8.38 -4.01
C GLY A 180 2.81 7.60 -3.51
N SER A 181 3.98 8.23 -3.31
CA SER A 181 5.23 7.51 -3.06
C SER A 181 5.16 6.47 -1.93
N LEU A 182 5.85 5.34 -2.13
CA LEU A 182 5.88 4.19 -1.24
C LEU A 182 7.27 3.58 -1.22
N GLY A 183 7.90 3.56 -0.06
CA GLY A 183 9.16 2.85 0.17
C GLY A 183 9.14 2.08 1.48
N GLY A 184 10.29 1.63 1.95
CA GLY A 184 10.39 0.93 3.23
C GLY A 184 11.60 0.01 3.31
N GLU A 185 11.55 -0.89 4.27
CA GLU A 185 12.63 -1.84 4.54
C GLU A 185 12.08 -3.26 4.56
N TYR A 186 12.85 -4.19 4.00
CA TYR A 186 12.69 -5.61 4.19
C TYR A 186 13.72 -6.12 5.18
N SER A 187 13.25 -6.82 6.21
CA SER A 187 14.10 -7.39 7.25
C SER A 187 14.95 -8.57 6.75
N ILE A 188 16.00 -8.90 7.51
CA ILE A 188 16.83 -10.10 7.30
C ILE A 188 15.99 -11.38 7.10
N PRO A 189 15.08 -11.77 8.01
CA PRO A 189 14.30 -13.01 7.85
C PRO A 189 13.37 -12.96 6.63
N PHE A 190 12.83 -11.78 6.31
CA PHE A 190 11.99 -11.62 5.13
C PHE A 190 12.78 -11.78 3.83
N VAL A 191 13.95 -11.14 3.72
CA VAL A 191 14.83 -11.28 2.55
C VAL A 191 15.34 -12.72 2.41
N LYS A 192 15.73 -13.38 3.52
CA LYS A 192 16.08 -14.80 3.52
C LYS A 192 14.94 -15.69 3.02
N TRP A 193 13.70 -15.34 3.31
CA TRP A 193 12.55 -16.04 2.75
C TRP A 193 12.35 -15.72 1.26
N LEU A 194 12.51 -14.46 0.84
CA LEU A 194 12.46 -14.08 -0.59
C LEU A 194 13.50 -14.84 -1.43
N THR A 195 14.71 -15.08 -0.92
CA THR A 195 15.72 -15.85 -1.66
C THR A 195 15.25 -17.27 -2.00
N SER A 196 14.38 -17.87 -1.17
CA SER A 196 13.78 -19.18 -1.46
C SER A 196 12.77 -19.16 -2.61
N LEU A 197 12.30 -17.97 -2.99
CA LEU A 197 11.44 -17.74 -4.15
C LEU A 197 12.22 -17.39 -5.42
N PHE A 198 13.56 -17.33 -5.36
CA PHE A 198 14.37 -17.05 -6.54
C PHE A 198 14.11 -18.05 -7.67
N GLY A 199 14.08 -17.56 -8.91
CA GLY A 199 13.72 -18.36 -10.08
C GLY A 199 12.22 -18.56 -10.27
N THR A 200 11.38 -18.12 -9.31
CA THR A 200 9.95 -18.01 -9.55
C THR A 200 9.66 -16.74 -10.34
N ASN A 201 9.15 -16.91 -11.56
CA ASN A 201 8.75 -15.80 -12.43
C ASN A 201 7.49 -15.05 -11.92
N SER A 202 6.91 -15.46 -10.79
CA SER A 202 5.70 -14.85 -10.26
C SER A 202 5.54 -15.12 -8.76
N VAL A 203 5.17 -14.07 -8.00
CA VAL A 203 4.54 -14.18 -6.68
C VAL A 203 3.02 -13.99 -6.85
N PRO A 204 2.25 -15.07 -7.11
CA PRO A 204 0.86 -14.96 -7.54
C PRO A 204 -0.05 -14.35 -6.49
N GLU A 205 0.19 -14.57 -5.19
CA GLU A 205 -0.63 -14.02 -4.11
C GLU A 205 -0.56 -12.49 -4.09
N MET A 206 0.64 -11.94 -4.29
CA MET A 206 0.88 -10.51 -4.38
C MET A 206 0.19 -9.92 -5.61
N VAL A 207 0.41 -10.52 -6.78
CA VAL A 207 -0.21 -10.09 -8.05
C VAL A 207 -1.74 -10.12 -7.96
N GLN A 208 -2.32 -11.16 -7.37
CA GLN A 208 -3.75 -11.30 -7.23
C GLN A 208 -4.35 -10.24 -6.29
N ALA A 209 -3.68 -9.94 -5.17
CA ALA A 209 -4.12 -8.87 -4.27
C ALA A 209 -4.10 -7.50 -4.95
N MET A 210 -3.04 -7.19 -5.69
CA MET A 210 -2.95 -5.95 -6.49
C MET A 210 -4.08 -5.85 -7.52
N LYS A 211 -4.32 -6.92 -8.30
CA LYS A 211 -5.41 -6.98 -9.28
C LYS A 211 -6.76 -6.74 -8.64
N ILE A 212 -7.05 -7.37 -7.51
CA ILE A 212 -8.33 -7.21 -6.80
C ILE A 212 -8.49 -5.78 -6.27
N ALA A 213 -7.43 -5.21 -5.69
CA ALA A 213 -7.48 -3.85 -5.17
C ALA A 213 -7.70 -2.83 -6.30
N TYR A 214 -6.93 -2.94 -7.38
CA TYR A 214 -7.04 -2.05 -8.54
C TYR A 214 -8.40 -2.17 -9.23
N ASN A 215 -8.87 -3.40 -9.47
CA ASN A 215 -10.19 -3.65 -10.05
C ASN A 215 -11.32 -3.03 -9.22
N ARG A 216 -11.16 -3.05 -7.89
CA ARG A 216 -12.15 -2.45 -6.99
C ARG A 216 -12.16 -0.92 -7.09
N MET A 217 -11.00 -0.30 -7.27
CA MET A 217 -10.85 1.15 -7.31
C MET A 217 -11.20 1.75 -8.67
N LEU A 218 -10.67 1.21 -9.77
CA LEU A 218 -10.82 1.77 -11.13
C LEU A 218 -11.54 0.84 -12.10
N GLY A 219 -11.58 -0.46 -11.82
CA GLY A 219 -11.86 -1.49 -12.83
C GLY A 219 -10.58 -1.94 -13.53
N LEU A 220 -10.58 -3.16 -14.07
CA LEU A 220 -9.46 -3.70 -14.84
C LEU A 220 -9.79 -3.77 -16.33
N HIS A 221 -8.97 -3.11 -17.15
CA HIS A 221 -8.94 -3.33 -18.58
C HIS A 221 -8.13 -4.57 -18.93
N LYS A 222 -8.37 -5.11 -20.13
CA LYS A 222 -7.57 -6.24 -20.64
C LYS A 222 -6.08 -5.93 -20.66
N PHE A 223 -5.71 -4.69 -21.01
CA PHE A 223 -4.31 -4.25 -21.05
C PHE A 223 -3.69 -4.12 -19.65
N ASP A 224 -4.47 -3.70 -18.64
CA ASP A 224 -3.99 -3.58 -17.26
C ASP A 224 -3.46 -4.89 -16.70
N GLN A 225 -3.99 -6.02 -17.16
CA GLN A 225 -3.61 -7.35 -16.65
C GLN A 225 -2.12 -7.67 -16.85
N PHE A 226 -1.49 -7.08 -17.87
CA PHE A 226 -0.07 -7.27 -18.19
C PHE A 226 0.86 -6.36 -17.38
N HIS A 227 0.33 -5.32 -16.73
CA HIS A 227 1.10 -4.39 -15.93
C HIS A 227 1.35 -4.87 -14.50
N PHE A 228 0.62 -5.89 -14.03
CA PHE A 228 0.83 -6.46 -12.70
C PHE A 228 1.90 -7.56 -12.74
N ARG A 229 3.05 -7.30 -12.11
CA ARG A 229 4.13 -8.28 -11.94
C ARG A 229 4.64 -8.24 -10.50
N ALA A 230 5.05 -9.39 -9.99
CA ALA A 230 5.87 -9.50 -8.80
C ALA A 230 6.82 -10.68 -9.00
N SER A 231 8.12 -10.47 -8.93
CA SER A 231 9.12 -11.52 -9.14
C SER A 231 10.36 -11.28 -8.28
N VAL A 232 11.03 -12.38 -7.89
CA VAL A 232 12.33 -12.34 -7.23
C VAL A 232 13.40 -12.61 -8.28
N ASP A 233 14.04 -11.53 -8.76
CA ASP A 233 14.84 -11.59 -9.98
C ASP A 233 16.31 -12.00 -9.71
N TYR A 234 16.74 -12.05 -8.45
CA TYR A 234 18.11 -12.42 -8.05
C TYR A 234 18.13 -13.31 -6.80
N GLU A 235 19.15 -14.17 -6.68
CA GLU A 235 19.37 -15.05 -5.51
C GLU A 235 19.45 -14.31 -4.17
N SER A 236 19.74 -13.00 -4.21
CA SER A 236 19.76 -12.13 -3.04
C SER A 236 18.36 -11.77 -2.51
N GLY A 237 17.29 -12.26 -3.14
CA GLY A 237 15.92 -11.97 -2.71
C GLY A 237 15.37 -10.66 -3.28
N TRP A 238 15.94 -10.17 -4.38
CA TRP A 238 15.54 -8.92 -5.04
C TRP A 238 14.11 -9.00 -5.57
N LEU A 239 13.15 -8.48 -4.81
CA LEU A 239 11.76 -8.36 -5.21
C LEU A 239 11.54 -7.13 -6.10
N ASN A 240 11.09 -7.37 -7.34
CA ASN A 240 10.57 -6.33 -8.24
C ASN A 240 9.07 -6.47 -8.39
N VAL A 241 8.36 -5.33 -8.34
CA VAL A 241 6.90 -5.27 -8.39
C VAL A 241 6.49 -4.21 -9.39
N SER A 242 5.47 -4.46 -10.19
CA SER A 242 4.84 -3.45 -11.04
C SER A 242 3.32 -3.49 -10.93
N CYS A 243 2.69 -2.34 -11.14
CA CYS A 243 1.24 -2.19 -11.32
C CYS A 243 0.94 -1.17 -12.45
N PRO A 244 -0.33 -1.02 -12.88
CA PRO A 244 -0.68 -0.07 -13.93
C PRO A 244 -0.18 1.36 -13.66
N GLY A 245 0.39 1.98 -14.70
CA GLY A 245 1.06 3.28 -14.67
C GLY A 245 2.28 3.31 -15.58
N ASN A 246 2.96 4.45 -15.65
CA ASN A 246 4.19 4.59 -16.46
C ASN A 246 5.39 4.02 -15.69
N ALA A 247 5.74 2.75 -15.89
CA ALA A 247 6.78 2.07 -15.12
C ALA A 247 6.55 2.19 -13.59
N CYS A 248 5.29 2.07 -13.18
CA CYS A 248 4.86 2.19 -11.79
C CYS A 248 5.15 0.91 -11.01
N GLY A 249 5.93 0.99 -9.93
CA GLY A 249 6.35 -0.21 -9.23
C GLY A 249 7.19 0.02 -7.97
N LEU A 250 7.68 -1.09 -7.42
CA LEU A 250 8.63 -1.12 -6.31
C LEU A 250 9.89 -1.88 -6.74
N ASN A 251 11.04 -1.37 -6.32
CA ASN A 251 12.33 -1.99 -6.51
C ASN A 251 13.23 -1.71 -5.30
N PRO A 252 14.24 -2.54 -5.02
CA PRO A 252 15.32 -2.19 -4.12
C PRO A 252 15.95 -0.84 -4.53
N VAL A 253 16.34 -0.04 -3.54
CA VAL A 253 16.98 1.27 -3.77
C VAL A 253 18.29 1.09 -4.55
N HIS A 254 18.59 2.01 -5.49
CA HIS A 254 19.84 1.99 -6.26
C HIS A 254 21.06 1.92 -5.32
N GLY A 255 21.95 0.95 -5.57
CA GLY A 255 23.07 0.60 -4.68
C GLY A 255 22.87 -0.71 -3.92
N ALA A 256 21.63 -1.11 -3.64
CA ALA A 256 21.34 -2.40 -3.02
C ALA A 256 21.85 -3.58 -3.87
N GLY A 257 21.88 -3.46 -5.19
CA GLY A 257 22.40 -4.51 -6.09
C GLY A 257 23.90 -4.83 -5.91
N TYR A 258 24.72 -3.84 -5.54
CA TYR A 258 26.15 -4.02 -5.29
C TYR A 258 26.45 -4.35 -3.81
N ASP A 259 25.55 -3.97 -2.89
CA ASP A 259 25.71 -4.11 -1.43
C ASP A 259 24.76 -5.11 -0.77
N MET A 260 23.96 -5.87 -1.53
CA MET A 260 23.16 -6.99 -1.02
C MET A 260 24.07 -8.14 -0.61
N LYS A 261 24.77 -7.95 0.50
CA LYS A 261 25.52 -9.00 1.18
C LYS A 261 24.52 -10.07 1.59
N ARG A 262 24.78 -11.31 1.18
CA ARG A 262 23.98 -12.47 1.57
C ARG A 262 23.76 -12.45 3.09
N GLY A 263 22.49 -12.48 3.51
CA GLY A 263 22.11 -12.50 4.93
C GLY A 263 21.74 -11.15 5.54
N LEU A 264 21.66 -10.07 4.77
CA LEU A 264 21.12 -8.78 5.21
C LEU A 264 19.71 -8.51 4.66
N GLY A 265 18.98 -7.61 5.32
CA GLY A 265 17.79 -6.97 4.75
C GLY A 265 18.16 -5.84 3.80
N TYR A 266 17.18 -5.21 3.15
CA TYR A 266 17.43 -4.07 2.24
C TYR A 266 16.28 -3.06 2.20
N GLU A 267 16.61 -1.84 1.78
CA GLU A 267 15.64 -0.77 1.52
C GLU A 267 15.04 -0.90 0.12
N PHE A 268 13.74 -0.64 0.00
CA PHE A 268 13.04 -0.54 -1.28
C PHE A 268 12.38 0.83 -1.41
N ASP A 269 12.21 1.26 -2.65
CA ASP A 269 11.50 2.48 -2.98
C ASP A 269 10.64 2.25 -4.22
N CYS A 270 9.77 3.22 -4.49
CA CYS A 270 8.91 3.23 -5.63
C CYS A 270 9.54 3.92 -6.83
N HIS A 271 8.99 3.60 -8.00
CA HIS A 271 9.20 4.36 -9.22
C HIS A 271 7.82 4.72 -9.78
N ASN A 272 7.60 6.01 -10.08
CA ASN A 272 6.36 6.57 -10.67
C ASN A 272 5.05 6.12 -9.99
N VAL A 273 5.04 6.07 -8.67
CA VAL A 273 3.82 5.90 -7.88
C VAL A 273 3.26 7.29 -7.58
N ASP A 274 2.49 7.80 -8.54
CA ASP A 274 2.02 9.18 -8.54
C ASP A 274 0.69 9.37 -7.80
N THR A 275 -0.11 8.31 -7.69
CA THR A 275 -1.49 8.39 -7.19
C THR A 275 -1.73 7.51 -5.96
N PRO A 276 -2.70 7.88 -5.10
CA PRO A 276 -3.16 7.04 -3.99
C PRO A 276 -3.60 5.64 -4.43
N ILE A 277 -4.17 5.49 -5.64
CA ILE A 277 -4.63 4.19 -6.14
C ILE A 277 -3.45 3.25 -6.40
N GLN A 278 -2.36 3.76 -7.00
CA GLN A 278 -1.14 2.98 -7.20
C GLN A 278 -0.52 2.60 -5.85
N GLN A 279 -0.42 3.55 -4.92
CA GLN A 279 0.06 3.30 -3.56
C GLN A 279 -0.75 2.19 -2.85
N ILE A 280 -2.08 2.32 -2.83
CA ILE A 280 -2.99 1.35 -2.19
C ILE A 280 -2.91 -0.02 -2.89
N THR A 281 -2.76 -0.04 -4.21
CA THR A 281 -2.59 -1.27 -4.98
C THR A 281 -1.33 -2.01 -4.55
N LEU A 282 -0.19 -1.31 -4.48
CA LEU A 282 1.08 -1.89 -4.04
C LEU A 282 1.03 -2.32 -2.57
N LEU A 283 0.42 -1.53 -1.69
CA LEU A 283 0.20 -1.89 -0.28
C LEU A 283 -0.64 -3.17 -0.14
N ALA A 284 -1.68 -3.36 -0.97
CA ALA A 284 -2.46 -4.59 -0.98
C ALA A 284 -1.60 -5.80 -1.38
N GLY A 285 -0.73 -5.63 -2.39
CA GLY A 285 0.26 -6.62 -2.78
C GLY A 285 1.22 -6.98 -1.63
N LEU A 286 1.85 -5.98 -1.02
CA LEU A 286 2.79 -6.17 0.10
C LEU A 286 2.10 -6.84 1.30
N SER A 287 0.84 -6.50 1.56
CA SER A 287 0.05 -7.12 2.63
C SER A 287 -0.17 -8.63 2.40
N ALA A 288 -0.46 -9.03 1.16
CA ALA A 288 -0.63 -10.44 0.81
C ALA A 288 0.70 -11.21 0.84
N LEU A 289 1.77 -10.58 0.38
CA LEU A 289 3.12 -11.12 0.45
C LEU A 289 3.56 -11.32 1.91
N HIS A 290 3.32 -10.32 2.76
CA HIS A 290 3.59 -10.38 4.20
C HIS A 290 2.84 -11.55 4.86
N ASP A 291 1.54 -11.72 4.56
CA ASP A 291 0.74 -12.84 5.08
C ASP A 291 1.31 -14.20 4.71
N ARG A 292 1.84 -14.34 3.48
CA ARG A 292 2.48 -15.58 3.03
C ARG A 292 3.80 -15.80 3.78
N ALA A 293 4.67 -14.80 3.80
CA ALA A 293 5.95 -14.88 4.51
C ALA A 293 5.78 -15.22 5.99
N ARG A 294 4.84 -14.55 6.68
CA ARG A 294 4.59 -14.79 8.10
C ARG A 294 4.14 -16.22 8.41
N LYS A 295 3.45 -16.89 7.47
CA LYS A 295 3.04 -18.30 7.62
C LYS A 295 4.18 -19.28 7.36
N GLU A 296 5.07 -18.94 6.43
CA GLU A 296 6.12 -19.86 5.94
C GLU A 296 7.43 -19.72 6.72
N ILE A 297 7.74 -18.52 7.24
CA ILE A 297 8.90 -18.29 8.11
C ILE A 297 8.63 -18.97 9.45
N LYS A 298 9.31 -20.10 9.67
CA LYS A 298 9.37 -20.76 10.98
C LYS A 298 10.31 -19.95 11.86
N ILE A 299 9.80 -19.51 13.01
CA ILE A 299 10.53 -18.78 14.04
C ILE A 299 10.59 -19.67 15.27
#